data_AF-A0A819TJV1-F1
#
_entry.id   AF-A0A819TJV1-F1
#
_cell.length_a   1.000
_cell.length_b   1.000
_cell.length_c   1.000
_cell.angle_alpha   90.00
_cell.angle_beta   90.00
_cell.angle_gamma   90.00
#
_symmetry.space_group_name_H-M   'P 1'
#
loop_
_entity.id
_entity.type
_entity.pdbx_description
1 polymer ?
#
loop_
_entity_poly.entity_id
_entity_poly.type
_entity_poly.pdbx_seq_one_letter_code
_entity_poly.pdbx_strand_id
1 'polypeptide(L)'
;MSQAGQLTLELPYVIIGLGSTPNFVEKITVGVPPNRDSNKLYRTYTQMIPNSQIVVIPIPLMNPEKWHSKLFLTPSRMILHTGIALGVTLVVLAGVLAILQYREKVEDDRERKVQAQAFHYDAL
;
A
#
# COMPACT_ATOMS: atom_id res chain seq x y z
N MET A 1 35.83 44.49 12.81
CA MET A 1 34.72 43.73 13.40
C MET A 1 33.45 44.07 12.64
N SER A 2 32.97 43.17 11.76
CA SER A 2 31.57 43.14 11.32
C SER A 2 31.35 41.86 10.51
N GLN A 3 30.63 40.90 11.08
CA GLN A 3 30.01 39.83 10.30
C GLN A 3 28.50 39.96 10.54
N ALA A 4 27.83 40.65 9.61
CA ALA A 4 26.38 40.59 9.49
C ALA A 4 26.06 39.30 8.73
N GLY A 5 25.77 38.23 9.48
CA GLY A 5 25.16 37.02 8.93
C GLY A 5 23.66 37.13 9.14
N GLN A 6 22.90 37.28 8.06
CA GLN A 6 21.43 37.30 8.07
C GLN A 6 20.90 36.11 8.87
N LEU A 7 20.26 36.37 10.01
CA LEU A 7 19.52 35.36 10.77
C LEU A 7 18.18 35.13 10.05
N THR A 8 18.22 34.44 8.92
CA THR A 8 17.00 33.88 8.33
C THR A 8 16.41 32.90 9.35
N LEU A 9 15.11 33.00 9.59
CA LEU A 9 14.38 32.18 10.56
C LEU A 9 14.44 30.72 10.11
N GLU A 10 15.46 29.97 10.54
CA GLU A 10 15.57 28.53 10.31
C GLU A 10 14.30 27.85 10.82
N LEU A 11 13.69 27.03 9.99
CA LEU A 11 12.42 26.40 10.35
C LEU A 11 12.66 25.42 11.51
N PRO A 12 11.71 25.28 12.45
CA PRO A 12 11.85 24.39 13.61
C PRO A 12 11.73 22.90 13.22
N TYR A 13 12.11 22.54 11.99
CA TYR A 13 12.12 21.19 11.47
C TYR A 13 13.22 21.05 10.42
N VAL A 14 13.77 19.85 10.30
CA VAL A 14 14.68 19.46 9.23
C VAL A 14 14.05 18.34 8.42
N ILE A 15 14.14 18.44 7.08
CA ILE A 15 13.72 17.37 6.18
C ILE A 15 14.97 16.66 5.69
N ILE A 16 15.03 15.35 5.91
CA ILE A 16 16.12 14.49 5.43
C ILE A 16 15.51 13.49 4.44
N GLY A 17 15.97 13.52 3.20
CA GLY A 17 15.56 12.58 2.15
C GLY A 17 16.63 11.52 1.92
N LEU A 18 16.23 10.27 1.73
CA LEU A 18 17.13 9.15 1.44
C LEU A 18 17.39 8.94 -0.07
N GLY A 19 16.89 9.84 -0.93
CA GLY A 19 16.90 9.68 -2.38
C GLY A 19 15.86 8.68 -2.89
N SER A 20 15.75 8.52 -4.22
CA SER A 20 14.89 7.50 -4.82
C SER A 20 15.59 6.15 -4.77
N THR A 21 15.31 5.38 -3.72
CA THR A 21 15.76 3.99 -3.62
C THR A 21 14.54 3.07 -3.62
N PRO A 22 14.53 1.97 -4.43
CA PRO A 22 13.42 1.02 -4.47
C PRO A 22 13.42 0.06 -3.27
N ASN A 23 14.37 0.22 -2.36
CA ASN A 23 14.63 -0.70 -1.26
C ASN A 23 13.86 -0.30 0.01
N PHE A 24 13.48 -1.31 0.79
CA PHE A 24 12.95 -1.11 2.12
C PHE A 24 14.07 -0.67 3.06
N VAL A 25 13.82 0.39 3.83
CA VAL A 25 14.75 0.79 4.88
C VAL A 25 14.38 0.00 6.12
N GLU A 26 15.23 -0.96 6.48
CA GLU A 26 14.97 -1.87 7.59
C GLU A 26 14.94 -1.15 8.93
N LYS A 27 15.86 -0.21 9.13
CA LYS A 27 16.07 0.47 10.41
C LYS A 27 16.54 1.92 10.21
N ILE A 28 15.82 2.88 10.80
CA ILE A 28 16.28 4.27 10.93
C ILE A 28 16.35 4.62 12.40
N THR A 29 17.50 5.12 12.84
CA THR A 29 17.69 5.62 14.21
C THR A 29 17.75 7.14 14.16
N VAL A 30 16.78 7.79 14.82
CA VAL A 30 16.73 9.24 14.99
C VAL A 30 17.05 9.55 16.44
N GLY A 31 17.96 10.49 16.68
CA GLY A 31 18.33 10.89 18.02
C GLY A 31 18.57 12.38 18.15
N VAL A 32 18.38 12.88 19.38
CA VAL A 32 18.70 14.26 19.77
C VAL A 32 19.96 14.20 20.64
N PRO A 33 20.91 15.13 20.49
CA PRO A 33 22.08 15.17 21.35
C PRO A 33 21.65 15.21 22.84
N PRO A 34 22.26 14.39 23.70
CA PRO A 34 21.88 14.32 25.10
C PRO A 34 22.16 15.66 25.79
N ASN A 35 21.17 16.19 26.50
CA ASN A 35 21.43 17.26 27.46
C ASN A 35 22.02 16.63 28.74
N ARG A 36 22.75 17.40 29.55
CA ARG A 36 23.65 16.93 30.63
C ARG A 36 23.05 15.94 31.64
N ASP A 37 21.71 15.82 31.70
CA ASP A 37 20.94 14.97 32.61
C ASP A 37 20.23 13.77 31.95
N SER A 38 20.33 13.61 30.63
CA SER A 38 19.46 12.71 29.88
C SER A 38 20.24 11.58 29.20
N ASN A 39 19.93 10.34 29.61
CA ASN A 39 20.56 9.13 29.09
C ASN A 39 19.93 8.78 27.73
N LYS A 40 20.75 8.77 26.67
CA LYS A 40 20.45 8.23 25.31
C LYS A 40 19.05 8.58 24.74
N LEU A 41 18.90 9.77 24.15
CA LEU A 41 17.71 10.17 23.37
C LEU A 41 17.81 9.67 21.91
N TYR A 42 17.73 8.36 21.68
CA TYR A 42 17.55 7.83 20.33
C TYR A 42 16.33 6.92 20.26
N ARG A 43 15.61 7.00 19.14
CA ARG A 43 14.51 6.11 18.79
C ARG A 43 14.79 5.47 17.46
N THR A 44 14.66 4.15 17.45
CA THR A 44 14.81 3.35 16.25
C THR A 44 13.43 3.00 15.72
N TYR A 45 13.18 3.38 14.47
CA TYR A 45 11.99 3.01 13.71
C TYR A 45 12.36 1.87 12.76
N THR A 46 11.54 0.81 12.74
CA THR A 46 11.75 -0.36 11.89
C THR A 46 10.71 -0.39 10.76
N GLN A 47 11.06 -1.06 9.66
CA GLN A 47 10.15 -1.39 8.56
C GLN A 47 9.52 -0.19 7.84
N MET A 48 10.34 0.66 7.20
CA MET A 48 9.82 1.73 6.34
C MET A 48 9.63 1.26 4.90
N ILE A 49 8.40 1.41 4.42
CA ILE A 49 8.00 1.13 3.04
C ILE A 49 8.44 2.31 2.14
N PRO A 50 8.84 2.08 0.89
CA PRO A 50 9.12 3.15 -0.08
C PRO A 50 7.96 4.16 -0.18
N ASN A 51 8.27 5.43 -0.51
CA ASN A 51 7.31 6.54 -0.57
C ASN A 51 6.59 6.88 0.75
N SER A 52 7.14 6.45 1.88
CA SER A 52 6.67 6.87 3.21
C SER A 52 7.46 8.06 3.75
N GLN A 53 6.76 8.99 4.41
CA GLN A 53 7.37 10.10 5.13
C GLN A 53 7.18 9.88 6.63
N ILE A 54 8.27 9.98 7.40
CA ILE A 54 8.20 9.96 8.87
C ILE A 54 8.48 11.36 9.39
N VAL A 55 7.52 11.91 10.12
CA VAL A 55 7.68 13.13 10.90
C VAL A 55 7.91 12.72 12.35
N VAL A 56 9.09 13.03 12.89
CA VAL A 56 9.43 12.79 14.31
C VAL A 56 9.28 14.10 15.06
N ILE A 57 8.38 14.13 16.03
CA ILE A 57 8.21 15.27 16.94
C ILE A 57 8.74 14.85 18.32
N PRO A 58 9.93 15.29 18.74
CA PRO A 58 10.55 14.87 19.98
C PRO A 58 9.99 15.66 21.19
N ILE A 59 8.67 15.63 21.38
CA ILE A 59 7.99 16.26 22.52
C ILE A 59 7.27 15.16 23.31
N PRO A 60 7.57 14.94 24.61
CA PRO A 60 8.62 15.53 25.44
C PRO A 60 10.00 14.88 25.24
N LEU A 61 11.07 15.69 25.30
CA LEU A 61 12.47 15.25 25.07
C LEU A 61 12.92 14.15 26.06
N MET A 62 12.40 14.14 27.30
CA MET A 62 12.81 13.19 28.33
C MET A 62 12.26 11.76 28.16
N ASN A 63 11.27 11.53 27.30
CA ASN A 63 10.66 10.21 27.13
C ASN A 63 10.58 9.81 25.64
N PRO A 64 11.63 9.18 25.09
CA PRO A 64 11.67 8.78 23.68
C PRO A 64 10.56 7.81 23.27
N GLU A 65 9.98 7.07 24.22
CA GLU A 65 8.84 6.16 23.97
C GLU A 65 7.56 6.90 23.55
N LYS A 66 7.37 8.17 23.95
CA LYS A 66 6.14 8.92 23.65
C LYS A 66 6.17 9.66 22.31
N TRP A 67 7.29 9.64 21.58
CA TRP A 67 7.39 10.34 20.28
C TRP A 67 6.37 9.79 19.28
N HIS A 68 5.42 10.64 18.87
CA HIS A 68 4.41 10.29 17.88
C HIS A 68 5.02 10.31 16.48
N SER A 69 5.05 9.16 15.81
CA SER A 69 5.40 9.04 14.39
C SER A 69 4.13 8.85 13.58
N LYS A 70 3.82 9.80 12.68
CA LYS A 70 2.76 9.62 11.68
C LYS A 70 3.42 9.14 10.39
N LEU A 71 3.02 7.95 9.92
CA LEU A 71 3.44 7.40 8.64
C LEU A 71 2.47 7.90 7.58
N PHE A 72 2.89 8.87 6.77
CA PHE A 72 2.10 9.31 5.64
C PHE A 72 2.42 8.40 4.45
N LEU A 73 1.49 7.48 4.16
CA LEU A 73 1.46 6.79 2.89
C LEU A 73 0.93 7.79 1.86
N THR A 74 1.81 8.30 1.00
CA THR A 74 1.35 9.08 -0.14
C THR A 74 0.53 8.12 -1.02
N PRO A 75 -0.76 8.38 -1.29
CA PRO A 75 -1.54 7.52 -2.16
C PRO A 75 -0.95 7.64 -3.57
N SER A 76 -0.02 6.74 -3.89
CA SER A 76 0.60 6.69 -5.21
C SER A 76 -0.51 6.38 -6.20
N ARG A 77 -0.65 7.21 -7.24
CA ARG A 77 -1.62 7.01 -8.34
C ARG A 77 -1.49 5.61 -8.98
N MET A 78 -0.41 4.87 -8.72
CA MET A 78 -0.26 3.46 -9.10
C MET A 78 -1.34 2.56 -8.50
N ILE A 79 -1.83 2.81 -7.28
CA ILE A 79 -2.88 1.97 -6.65
C ILE A 79 -4.17 1.98 -7.48
N LEU A 80 -4.52 3.13 -8.07
CA LEU A 80 -5.66 3.25 -8.98
C LEU A 80 -5.47 2.42 -10.25
N HIS A 81 -4.28 2.45 -10.85
CA HIS A 81 -3.97 1.66 -12.05
C HIS A 81 -4.03 0.15 -11.76
N THR A 82 -3.47 -0.29 -10.61
CA THR A 82 -3.53 -1.70 -10.19
C THR A 82 -4.96 -2.15 -9.91
N GLY A 83 -5.78 -1.30 -9.30
CA GLY A 83 -7.21 -1.58 -9.06
C GLY A 83 -7.99 -1.77 -10.37
N ILE A 84 -7.72 -0.92 -11.37
CA ILE A 84 -8.33 -1.03 -12.70
C ILE A 84 -7.87 -2.32 -13.39
N ALA A 85 -6.57 -2.62 -13.39
CA ALA A 85 -6.03 -3.84 -14.00
C ALA A 85 -6.64 -5.11 -13.38
N LEU A 86 -6.80 -5.13 -12.05
CA LEU A 86 -7.45 -6.22 -11.35
C LEU A 86 -8.92 -6.34 -11.77
N GLY A 87 -9.66 -5.23 -11.81
CA GLY A 87 -11.04 -5.19 -12.26
C GLY A 87 -11.22 -5.73 -13.68
N VAL A 88 -10.37 -5.30 -14.62
CA VAL A 88 -10.39 -5.81 -16.00
C VAL A 88 -10.14 -7.32 -16.04
N THR A 89 -9.16 -7.80 -15.27
CA THR A 89 -8.84 -9.24 -15.23
C THR A 89 -10.01 -10.07 -14.72
N LEU A 90 -10.72 -9.58 -13.69
CA LEU A 90 -11.92 -10.22 -13.16
C LEU A 90 -13.06 -10.25 -14.18
N VAL A 91 -13.28 -9.15 -14.91
CA VAL A 91 -14.30 -9.08 -15.95
C VAL A 91 -14.01 -10.05 -17.09
N VAL A 92 -12.74 -10.16 -17.52
CA VAL A 92 -12.34 -11.12 -18.56
C VAL A 92 -12.59 -12.56 -18.09
N LEU A 93 -12.19 -12.91 -16.86
CA LEU A 93 -12.47 -14.23 -16.27
C LEU A 93 -13.97 -14.52 -16.22
N ALA A 94 -14.78 -13.58 -15.73
CA ALA A 94 -16.22 -13.71 -15.68
C ALA A 94 -16.84 -13.90 -17.08
N GLY A 95 -16.34 -13.17 -18.08
CA GLY A 95 -16.76 -13.31 -19.47
C GLY A 95 -16.46 -14.71 -20.04
N VAL A 96 -15.26 -15.24 -19.81
CA VAL A 96 -14.89 -16.60 -20.23
C VAL A 96 -15.79 -17.64 -19.58
N LEU A 97 -16.02 -17.52 -18.26
CA LEU A 97 -16.92 -18.41 -17.53
C LEU A 97 -18.36 -18.34 -18.06
N ALA A 98 -18.87 -17.14 -18.32
CA ALA A 98 -20.23 -16.95 -18.85
C ALA A 98 -20.40 -17.57 -20.25
N ILE A 99 -19.40 -17.42 -21.13
CA ILE A 99 -19.42 -18.04 -22.47
C ILE A 99 -19.44 -19.55 -22.36
N LEU A 100 -18.60 -20.13 -21.50
CA LEU A 100 -18.56 -21.57 -21.25
C LEU A 100 -19.89 -22.08 -20.72
N GLN A 101 -20.46 -21.43 -19.70
CA GLN A 101 -21.75 -21.82 -19.14
C GLN A 101 -22.89 -21.70 -20.15
N TYR A 102 -22.85 -20.69 -21.04
CA TYR A 102 -23.85 -20.59 -22.10
C TYR A 102 -23.74 -21.74 -23.10
N ARG A 103 -22.52 -22.10 -23.52
CA ARG A 103 -22.30 -23.22 -24.42
C ARG A 103 -22.75 -24.54 -23.81
N GLU A 104 -22.38 -24.79 -22.56
CA GLU A 104 -22.78 -25.98 -21.81
C GLU A 104 -24.31 -26.06 -21.70
N LYS A 105 -24.97 -24.96 -21.37
CA LYS A 105 -26.43 -24.90 -21.26
C LYS A 105 -27.14 -25.19 -22.60
N VAL A 106 -26.60 -24.69 -23.71
CA VAL A 106 -27.13 -24.97 -25.05
C VAL A 106 -26.99 -26.44 -25.42
N GLU A 107 -25.88 -27.07 -25.02
CA GLU A 107 -25.61 -28.49 -25.28
C GLU A 107 -26.54 -29.39 -24.45
N ASP A 108 -26.71 -29.07 -23.16
CA ASP A 108 -27.63 -29.75 -22.25
C ASP A 108 -29.10 -29.64 -22.71
N ASP A 109 -29.51 -28.48 -23.24
CA ASP A 109 -30.85 -28.30 -23.83
C ASP A 109 -31.07 -29.14 -25.11
N ARG A 110 -30.01 -29.48 -25.84
CA ARG A 110 -30.09 -30.32 -27.03
C ARG A 110 -30.28 -31.78 -26.65
N GLU A 111 -29.55 -32.27 -25.64
CA GLU A 111 -29.66 -33.64 -25.14
C GLU A 111 -31.03 -33.93 -24.52
N ARG A 112 -31.58 -32.97 -23.75
CA ARG A 112 -32.93 -33.10 -23.16
C ARG A 112 -34.02 -33.28 -24.21
N LYS A 113 -33.91 -32.61 -25.36
CA LYS A 113 -34.88 -32.74 -26.48
C LYS A 113 -34.79 -34.11 -27.14
N VAL A 114 -33.58 -34.64 -27.31
CA VAL A 114 -33.36 -35.98 -27.89
C VAL A 114 -33.88 -37.07 -26.95
N GLN A 115 -33.62 -36.96 -25.65
CA GLN A 115 -34.15 -37.91 -24.66
C GLN A 115 -35.68 -37.87 -24.58
N ALA A 116 -36.29 -36.67 -24.55
CA ALA A 116 -37.75 -36.54 -24.51
C ALA A 116 -38.42 -37.16 -25.75
N GLN A 117 -37.80 -37.06 -26.93
CA GLN A 117 -38.29 -37.74 -28.13
C GLN A 117 -38.05 -39.25 -28.05
N ALA A 118 -36.89 -39.71 -27.59
CA ALA A 118 -36.60 -41.14 -27.43
C ALA A 118 -37.58 -41.84 -26.46
N PHE A 119 -37.91 -41.21 -25.33
CA PHE A 119 -38.91 -41.73 -24.38
C PHE A 119 -40.33 -41.78 -24.95
N HIS A 120 -40.67 -40.91 -25.91
CA HIS A 120 -41.99 -40.91 -26.54
C HIS A 120 -42.17 -42.08 -27.54
N TYR A 121 -41.07 -42.60 -28.10
CA TYR A 121 -41.09 -43.75 -29.01
C TYR A 121 -41.03 -45.11 -28.30
N ASP A 122 -40.48 -45.17 -27.09
CA ASP A 122 -40.31 -46.43 -26.32
C ASP A 122 -41.57 -46.82 -25.50
N ALA A 123 -42.61 -45.98 -25.52
CA ALA A 123 -43.86 -46.15 -24.76
C ALA A 123 -45.07 -46.60 -25.62
N LEU A 124 -44.86 -46.94 -26.89
CA LEU A 124 -45.83 -47.40 -27.89
C LEU A 124 -45.49 -48.82 -28.35
#